data_AF-A0A1V4TX75-F1
#
_entry.id   AF-A0A1V4TX75-F1
#
_cell.length_a   1.000
_cell.length_b   1.000
_cell.length_c   1.000
_cell.angle_alpha   90.00
_cell.angle_beta   90.00
_cell.angle_gamma   90.00
#
_symmetry.space_group_name_H-M   'P 1'
#
loop_
_entity.id
_entity.type
_entity.pdbx_description
1 polymer ?
#
loop_
_entity_poly.entity_id
_entity_poly.type
_entity_poly.pdbx_seq_one_letter_code
_entity_poly.pdbx_strand_id
1 'polypeptide(L)'
;MRSPTEIKRVIENRLRSYLSRDKTGIRREVLRLFVKTQSITIAEIVAELQKQFTVTFHAVASMVGIIASRIGILRANRNADGANSYELKEKYVDIVVGIVGA
;
A
#
# COMPACT_ATOMS: atom_id res chain seq x y z
N MET A 1 -13.56 -11.73 20.29
CA MET A 1 -13.05 -10.65 19.41
C MET A 1 -11.54 -10.60 19.54
N ARG A 2 -10.79 -10.33 18.47
CA ARG A 2 -9.33 -10.12 18.56
C ARG A 2 -9.05 -8.79 19.24
N SER A 3 -8.07 -8.75 20.12
CA SER A 3 -7.54 -7.53 20.72
C SER A 3 -6.88 -6.64 19.64
N PRO A 4 -6.77 -5.31 19.86
CA PRO A 4 -6.08 -4.42 18.94
C PRO A 4 -4.64 -4.85 18.60
N THR A 5 -3.93 -5.41 19.58
CA THR A 5 -2.55 -5.91 19.42
C THR A 5 -2.49 -7.14 18.51
N GLU A 6 -3.41 -8.09 18.68
CA GLU A 6 -3.50 -9.25 17.79
C GLU A 6 -3.85 -8.84 16.35
N ILE A 7 -4.72 -7.83 16.17
CA ILE A 7 -5.03 -7.29 14.85
C ILE A 7 -3.77 -6.69 14.22
N LYS A 8 -3.00 -5.87 14.95
CA LYS A 8 -1.73 -5.32 14.44
C LYS A 8 -0.76 -6.42 14.01
N ARG A 9 -0.59 -7.47 14.82
CA ARG A 9 0.29 -8.61 14.50
C ARG A 9 -0.15 -9.37 13.25
N VAL A 10 -1.45 -9.58 13.07
CA VAL A 10 -2.01 -10.21 11.86
C VAL A 10 -1.73 -9.36 10.62
N ILE A 11 -1.90 -8.04 10.73
CA ILE A 11 -1.62 -7.09 9.63
C ILE A 11 -0.13 -7.11 9.27
N GLU A 12 0.74 -7.05 10.27
CA GLU A 12 2.19 -7.12 10.08
C GLU A 12 2.59 -8.42 9.37
N ASN A 13 2.08 -9.57 9.80
CA ASN A 13 2.34 -10.86 9.15
C ASN A 13 1.87 -10.89 7.69
N ARG A 14 0.70 -10.32 7.39
CA ARG A 14 0.19 -10.19 6.01
C ARG A 14 1.12 -9.32 5.17
N LEU A 15 1.59 -8.20 5.71
CA LEU A 15 2.49 -7.28 5.02
C LEU A 15 3.85 -7.93 4.74
N ARG A 16 4.43 -8.62 5.73
CA ARG A 16 5.69 -9.36 5.58
C ARG A 16 5.56 -10.49 4.55
N SER A 17 4.45 -11.24 4.56
CA SER A 17 4.17 -12.27 3.56
C SER A 17 3.95 -11.71 2.15
N TYR A 18 3.34 -10.54 2.04
CA TYR A 18 3.20 -9.83 0.77
C TYR A 18 4.56 -9.40 0.20
N LEU A 19 5.44 -8.86 1.06
CA LEU A 19 6.77 -8.40 0.67
C LEU A 19 7.80 -9.51 0.48
N SER A 20 7.65 -10.68 1.11
CA SER A 20 8.58 -11.81 0.90
C SER A 20 8.59 -12.33 -0.54
N ARG A 21 7.55 -12.00 -1.31
CA ARG A 21 7.43 -12.32 -2.74
C ARG A 21 7.88 -11.16 -3.64
N ASP A 22 8.40 -10.07 -3.07
CA ASP A 22 8.87 -8.90 -3.82
C ASP A 22 10.28 -9.14 -4.36
N LYS A 23 10.36 -9.66 -5.59
CA LYS A 23 11.65 -9.93 -6.26
C LYS A 23 12.22 -8.70 -6.99
N THR A 24 11.39 -7.70 -7.24
CA THR A 24 11.73 -6.55 -8.09
C THR A 24 11.85 -5.25 -7.31
N GLY A 25 11.35 -5.20 -6.08
CA GLY A 25 11.30 -3.99 -5.25
C GLY A 25 10.04 -3.15 -5.48
N ILE A 26 9.20 -3.50 -6.46
CA ILE A 26 8.01 -2.72 -6.83
C ILE A 26 7.01 -2.69 -5.66
N ARG A 27 6.81 -3.82 -4.96
CA ARG A 27 5.83 -3.88 -3.86
C ARG A 27 6.26 -3.01 -2.69
N ARG A 28 7.55 -3.02 -2.38
CA ARG A 28 8.15 -2.15 -1.37
C ARG A 28 7.99 -0.68 -1.76
N GLU A 29 8.24 -0.33 -3.02
CA GLU A 29 8.12 1.06 -3.45
C GLU A 29 6.67 1.55 -3.43
N VAL A 30 5.70 0.74 -3.84
CA VAL A 30 4.26 1.05 -3.69
C VAL A 30 3.92 1.40 -2.24
N LEU A 31 4.41 0.60 -1.27
CA LEU A 31 4.16 0.89 0.15
C LEU A 31 4.86 2.16 0.63
N ARG A 32 6.06 2.47 0.11
CA ARG A 32 6.76 3.73 0.42
C ARG A 32 5.99 4.95 -0.09
N LEU A 33 5.34 4.87 -1.24
CA LEU A 33 4.50 5.95 -1.73
C LEU A 33 3.32 6.24 -0.79
N PHE A 34 2.70 5.21 -0.22
CA PHE A 34 1.66 5.39 0.79
C PHE A 34 2.15 5.97 2.12
N VAL A 35 3.45 5.84 2.43
CA VAL A 35 4.05 6.46 3.62
C VAL A 35 4.38 7.93 3.35
N LYS A 36 4.86 8.26 2.15
CA LYS A 36 5.30 9.61 1.77
C LYS A 36 4.14 10.55 1.46
N THR A 37 3.00 10.00 1.03
CA THR A 37 1.87 10.79 0.55
C THR A 37 0.64 10.56 1.42
N GLN A 38 -0.05 11.65 1.77
CA GLN A 38 -1.28 11.58 2.56
C GLN A 38 -2.40 10.82 1.83
N SER A 39 -2.56 11.07 0.52
CA SER A 39 -3.57 10.46 -0.33
C SER A 39 -3.05 10.35 -1.75
N ILE A 40 -3.23 9.20 -2.40
CA ILE A 40 -2.67 8.94 -3.74
C ILE A 40 -3.58 8.04 -4.57
N THR A 41 -3.70 8.33 -5.85
CA THR A 41 -4.46 7.55 -6.83
C THR A 41 -3.60 6.47 -7.48
N ILE A 42 -4.23 5.48 -8.11
CA ILE A 42 -3.51 4.45 -8.88
C ILE A 42 -2.73 5.09 -10.04
N ALA A 43 -3.29 6.10 -10.70
CA ALA A 43 -2.63 6.79 -11.81
C ALA A 43 -1.33 7.48 -11.37
N GLU A 44 -1.35 8.14 -10.21
CA GLU A 44 -0.15 8.78 -9.64
C GLU A 44 0.89 7.74 -9.20
N ILE A 45 0.48 6.63 -8.59
CA ILE A 45 1.40 5.53 -8.25
C ILE A 45 2.08 4.98 -9.52
N VAL A 46 1.31 4.77 -10.59
CA VAL A 46 1.85 4.30 -11.88
C VAL A 46 2.86 5.29 -12.43
N ALA A 47 2.53 6.58 -12.45
CA ALA A 47 3.41 7.63 -12.95
C ALA A 47 4.72 7.68 -12.17
N GLU A 48 4.68 7.54 -10.85
CA GLU A 48 5.88 7.53 -10.01
C GLU A 48 6.73 6.28 -10.22
N LEU A 49 6.11 5.09 -10.23
CA LEU A 49 6.82 3.83 -10.44
C LEU A 49 7.44 3.75 -11.84
N GLN A 50 6.78 4.29 -12.87
CA GLN A 50 7.28 4.26 -14.24
C GLN A 50 8.59 5.04 -14.43
N LYS A 51 8.97 5.89 -13.48
CA LYS A 51 10.29 6.54 -13.48
C LYS A 51 11.44 5.56 -13.28
N GLN A 52 11.19 4.39 -12.70
CA GLN A 52 12.23 3.43 -12.29
C GLN A 52 11.90 1.97 -12.67
N PHE A 53 10.64 1.66 -12.97
CA PHE A 53 10.16 0.31 -13.21
C PHE A 53 9.28 0.25 -14.46
N THR A 54 9.36 -0.85 -15.21
CA THR A 54 8.41 -1.13 -16.28
C THR A 54 7.12 -1.72 -15.68
N VAL A 55 6.13 -0.87 -15.40
CA VAL A 55 4.84 -1.28 -14.84
C VAL A 55 3.66 -0.83 -15.69
N THR A 56 2.57 -1.59 -15.61
CA THR A 56 1.28 -1.25 -16.23
C THR A 56 0.28 -0.79 -15.17
N PHE A 57 -0.70 -0.01 -15.58
CA PHE A 57 -1.80 0.41 -14.71
C PHE A 57 -2.49 -0.77 -14.03
N HIS A 58 -2.81 -1.82 -14.78
CA HIS A 58 -3.48 -3.01 -14.26
C HIS A 58 -2.65 -3.75 -13.20
N ALA A 59 -1.33 -3.84 -13.39
CA ALA A 59 -0.44 -4.47 -12.42
C ALA A 59 -0.44 -3.69 -11.09
N VAL A 60 -0.33 -2.35 -11.15
CA VAL A 60 -0.39 -1.48 -9.97
C VAL A 60 -1.77 -1.51 -9.31
N ALA A 61 -2.84 -1.44 -10.09
CA ALA A 61 -4.21 -1.55 -9.59
C ALA A 61 -4.44 -2.88 -8.83
N SER A 62 -3.92 -3.99 -9.36
CA SER A 62 -3.97 -5.29 -8.69
C SER A 62 -3.20 -5.28 -7.36
N MET A 63 -2.01 -4.68 -7.33
CA MET A 63 -1.21 -4.53 -6.10
C MET A 63 -1.97 -3.70 -5.05
N VAL A 64 -2.48 -2.53 -5.42
CA VAL A 64 -3.28 -1.67 -4.54
C VAL A 64 -4.53 -2.41 -4.04
N GLY A 65 -5.21 -3.14 -4.92
CA GLY A 65 -6.36 -3.98 -4.58
C GLY A 65 -6.03 -5.05 -3.53
N ILE A 66 -4.88 -5.73 -3.63
CA ILE A 66 -4.42 -6.71 -2.63
C ILE A 66 -4.14 -6.01 -1.29
N ILE A 67 -3.47 -4.87 -1.31
CA ILE A 67 -3.14 -4.10 -0.10
C ILE A 67 -4.43 -3.62 0.60
N ALA A 68 -5.41 -3.13 -0.17
CA ALA A 68 -6.68 -2.66 0.37
C ALA A 68 -7.56 -3.81 0.89
N SER A 69 -7.74 -4.90 0.12
CA SER A 69 -8.72 -5.95 0.42
C SER A 69 -8.18 -7.09 1.29
N ARG A 70 -6.94 -7.53 1.06
CA ARG A 70 -6.35 -8.68 1.76
C ARG A 70 -5.51 -8.27 2.95
N ILE A 71 -4.68 -7.23 2.78
CA ILE A 71 -3.89 -6.70 3.89
C ILE A 71 -4.81 -5.85 4.78
N GLY A 72 -5.57 -4.92 4.21
CA GLY A 72 -6.58 -4.15 4.94
C GLY A 72 -6.08 -2.83 5.51
N ILE A 73 -4.92 -2.34 5.04
CA ILE A 73 -4.26 -1.16 5.61
C ILE A 73 -4.66 0.16 4.94
N LEU A 74 -5.33 0.12 3.79
CA LEU A 74 -5.74 1.33 3.07
C LEU A 74 -7.19 1.72 3.39
N ARG A 75 -7.45 3.03 3.39
CA ARG A 75 -8.77 3.65 3.25
C ARG A 75 -8.89 4.12 1.81
N ALA A 76 -9.99 3.80 1.14
CA ALA A 76 -10.30 4.35 -0.17
C ALA A 76 -11.22 5.56 0.03
N ASN A 77 -10.91 6.67 -0.64
CA ASN A 77 -11.75 7.85 -0.73
C ASN A 77 -12.06 8.11 -2.20
N ARG A 78 -13.11 8.89 -2.45
CA ARG A 78 -13.46 9.34 -3.79
C ARG A 78 -13.12 10.81 -3.91
N ASN A 79 -12.33 11.16 -4.91
CA ASN A 79 -11.90 12.53 -5.12
C ASN A 79 -13.02 13.31 -5.82
N ALA A 80 -12.86 14.64 -5.92
CA ALA A 80 -13.81 15.51 -6.59
C ALA A 80 -14.00 15.17 -8.09
N ASP A 81 -12.96 14.61 -8.73
CA ASP A 81 -12.99 14.15 -10.13
C ASP A 81 -13.62 12.75 -10.31
N GLY A 82 -14.06 12.12 -9.21
CA GLY A 82 -14.69 10.80 -9.20
C GLY A 82 -13.71 9.61 -9.18
N ALA A 83 -12.39 9.84 -9.25
CA ALA A 83 -11.36 8.81 -9.12
C ALA A 83 -11.23 8.35 -7.66
N ASN A 84 -10.74 7.12 -7.46
CA ASN A 84 -10.43 6.62 -6.12
C ASN A 84 -9.00 7.02 -5.73
N SER A 85 -8.86 7.65 -4.58
CA SER A 85 -7.61 7.82 -3.86
C SER A 85 -7.53 6.84 -2.69
N TYR A 86 -6.30 6.56 -2.29
CA TYR A 86 -6.00 5.62 -1.23
C TYR A 86 -5.06 6.25 -0.21
N GLU A 87 -5.35 6.01 1.05
CA GLU A 87 -4.62 6.54 2.20
C GLU A 87 -4.21 5.41 3.11
N LEU A 88 -3.01 5.48 3.67
CA LEU A 88 -2.60 4.56 4.72
C LEU A 88 -3.39 4.90 5.99
N LYS A 89 -4.08 3.92 6.58
CA LYS A 89 -4.77 4.12 7.86
C LYS A 89 -3.74 4.43 8.93
N GLU A 90 -3.92 5.55 9.62
CA GLU A 90 -3.01 6.10 10.64
C GLU A 90 -2.50 5.04 11.64
N LYS A 91 -3.40 4.19 12.16
CA LYS A 91 -3.06 3.10 13.10
C LYS A 91 -2.06 2.04 12.59
N TYR A 92 -1.74 2.04 11.30
CA TYR A 92 -0.81 1.13 10.66
C TYR A 92 0.45 1.81 10.11
N VAL A 93 0.57 3.14 10.22
CA VAL A 93 1.73 3.91 9.71
C VAL A 93 3.03 3.38 10.28
N ASP A 94 3.14 3.28 11.61
CA ASP A 94 4.36 2.80 12.29
C ASP A 94 4.82 1.43 11.79
N ILE A 95 3.86 0.52 11.57
CA ILE A 95 4.14 -0.84 11.09
C ILE A 95 4.70 -0.81 9.68
N VAL A 96 4.11 0.00 8.80
CA VAL A 96 4.57 0.09 7.41
C VAL A 96 5.95 0.75 7.36
N VAL A 97 6.14 1.88 8.06
CA VAL A 97 7.43 2.59 8.18
C VAL A 97 8.53 1.64 8.66
N GLY A 98 8.30 0.90 9.75
CA GLY A 98 9.27 -0.05 10.30
C GLY A 98 9.60 -1.23 9.38
N ILE A 99 8.75 -1.53 8.39
CA ILE A 99 8.97 -2.63 7.43
C ILE A 99 9.63 -2.15 6.14
N VAL A 100 9.23 -0.98 5.63
CA VAL A 100 9.72 -0.51 4.32
C VAL A 100 11.04 0.23 4.42
N GLY A 101 11.37 0.79 5.60
CA GLY A 101 12.46 1.75 5.78
C GLY A 101 12.11 3.04 5.06
N ALA A 102 11.72 4.07 5.83
CA ALA A 102 11.51 5.40 5.31
C ALA A 102 12.85 6.04 4.95
#